data_AF-A0A0F3RNY6-F1
#
_entry.id   AF-A0A0F3RNY6-F1
#
_cell.length_a   1.000
_cell.length_b   1.000
_cell.length_c   1.000
_cell.angle_alpha   90.00
_cell.angle_beta   90.00
_cell.angle_gamma   90.00
#
_symmetry.space_group_name_H-M   'P 1'
#
loop_
_entity.id
_entity.type
_entity.pdbx_description
1 polymer ?
#
loop_
_entity_poly.entity_id
_entity_poly.type
_entity_poly.pdbx_seq_one_letter_code
_entity_poly.pdbx_strand_id
1 'polypeptide(L)' 'MKWEEISLSEKIWCIPKTKSKNGKTLYIVVADKLIEVLQNRKLCSNSQWVLLSPTDNSQHISHSTI' A
#
# COMPACT_ATOMS: atom_id res chain seq x y z
N MET A 1 -3.38 1.05 -0.42
CA MET A 1 -2.93 -0.27 0.04
C MET A 1 -3.11 -0.36 1.54
N LYS A 2 -4.01 -1.23 1.99
CA LYS A 2 -4.33 -1.46 3.41
C LYS A 2 -3.67 -2.74 3.90
N TRP A 3 -3.48 -2.88 5.21
CA TRP A 3 -2.91 -4.10 5.79
C TRP A 3 -3.77 -5.34 5.54
N GLU A 4 -5.10 -5.19 5.48
CA GLU A 4 -6.05 -6.28 5.19
C GLU A 4 -5.87 -6.89 3.79
N GLU A 5 -5.22 -6.16 2.88
CA GLU A 5 -4.97 -6.60 1.51
C GLU A 5 -3.69 -7.45 1.41
N ILE A 6 -2.85 -7.51 2.44
CA ILE A 6 -1.56 -8.21 2.44
C ILE A 6 -1.60 -9.36 3.44
N SER A 7 -1.44 -10.58 2.96
CA SER A 7 -1.13 -11.72 3.80
C SER A 7 0.39 -11.84 3.98
N LEU A 8 0.86 -11.60 5.20
CA LEU A 8 2.29 -11.75 5.54
C LEU A 8 2.70 -13.23 5.67
N SER A 9 1.76 -14.13 5.98
CA SER A 9 2.03 -15.58 6.03
C SER A 9 2.15 -16.17 4.63
N GLU A 10 1.17 -15.88 3.78
CA GLU A 10 1.11 -16.40 2.41
C GLU A 10 2.03 -15.62 1.46
N LYS A 11 2.58 -14.49 1.93
CA LYS A 11 3.42 -13.57 1.14
C LYS A 11 2.72 -13.12 -0.14
N ILE A 12 1.43 -12.78 -0.03
CA ILE A 12 0.59 -12.35 -1.14
C ILE A 12 -0.04 -11.00 -0.84
N TRP A 13 0.02 -10.09 -1.79
CA TRP A 13 -0.80 -8.89 -1.84
C TRP A 13 -1.98 -9.10 -2.79
N CYS A 14 -3.19 -9.06 -2.25
CA CYS A 14 -4.43 -9.11 -2.99
C CYS A 14 -4.90 -7.70 -3.35
N ILE A 15 -5.07 -7.42 -4.64
CA ILE A 15 -5.69 -6.19 -5.14
C ILE A 15 -7.10 -6.54 -5.60
N PRO A 16 -8.16 -6.13 -4.87
CA PRO A 16 -9.53 -6.39 -5.27
C PRO A 16 -9.87 -5.79 -6.62
N LYS A 17 -10.77 -6.42 -7.38
CA LYS A 17 -11.26 -5.90 -8.68
C LYS A 17 -11.72 -4.44 -8.64
N THR A 18 -12.30 -4.00 -7.52
CA THR A 18 -12.79 -2.62 -7.33
C THR A 18 -11.67 -1.58 -7.23
N LYS A 19 -10.43 -2.03 -7.02
CA LYS A 19 -9.22 -1.19 -6.92
C LYS A 19 -8.23 -1.45 -8.07
N SER A 20 -8.55 -2.37 -8.98
CA SER A 20 -7.71 -2.70 -10.14
C SER A 20 -8.16 -1.94 -11.38
N LYS A 21 -7.21 -1.41 -12.15
CA LYS A 21 -7.48 -0.68 -13.40
C LYS A 21 -8.23 -1.52 -14.45
N ASN A 22 -8.05 -2.83 -14.45
CA ASN A 22 -8.64 -3.74 -15.43
C ASN A 22 -9.89 -4.49 -14.90
N GLY A 23 -10.40 -4.13 -13.72
CA GLY A 23 -11.57 -4.79 -13.12
C GLY A 23 -11.36 -6.25 -12.74
N LYS A 24 -10.12 -6.74 -12.67
CA LYS A 24 -9.79 -8.09 -12.21
C LYS A 24 -9.12 -8.04 -10.84
N THR A 25 -9.38 -9.04 -10.01
CA THR A 25 -8.61 -9.26 -8.79
C THR A 25 -7.20 -9.71 -9.16
N LEU A 26 -6.18 -9.12 -8.54
CA LEU A 26 -4.79 -9.48 -8.75
C LEU A 26 -4.22 -10.08 -7.47
N TYR A 27 -3.40 -11.13 -7.62
CA TYR A 27 -2.63 -11.73 -6.54
C TYR A 27 -1.16 -11.56 -6.88
N ILE A 28 -0.46 -10.74 -6.09
CA ILE A 28 0.95 -10.42 -6.30
C ILE A 28 1.76 -11.14 -5.24
N VAL A 29 2.69 -11.99 -5.68
CA VAL A 29 3.66 -12.62 -4.78
C VAL A 29 4.63 -11.56 -4.28
N VAL A 30 4.86 -11.55 -2.98
CA VAL A 30 5.71 -10.59 -2.28
C VAL A 30 7.02 -11.27 -1.93
N ALA A 31 8.13 -10.65 -2.33
CA ALA A 31 9.47 -11.17 -2.02
C ALA A 31 9.73 -11.18 -0.51
N ASP A 32 10.51 -12.15 -0.04
CA ASP A 32 10.83 -12.33 1.39
C ASP A 32 11.42 -11.06 2.03
N LYS A 33 12.30 -10.37 1.30
CA LYS A 33 12.89 -9.11 1.76
C LYS A 33 11.85 -8.01 1.97
N LEU A 34 10.81 -7.99 1.16
CA LEU A 34 9.71 -7.03 1.34
C LEU A 34 8.81 -7.46 2.51
N ILE A 35 8.60 -8.75 2.75
CA ILE A 35 7.87 -9.25 3.93
C ILE A 35 8.59 -8.82 5.22
N GLU A 36 9.90 -8.95 5.29
CA GLU A 36 10.72 -8.50 6.43
C GLU A 36 10.52 -7.00 6.71
N VAL A 37 10.55 -6.17 5.67
CA VAL A 37 10.29 -4.73 5.80
C VAL A 37 8.86 -4.45 6.26
N LEU A 38 7.87 -5.16 5.70
CA LEU A 38 6.46 -4.98 6.03
C LEU A 38 6.13 -5.42 7.46
N GLN A 39 6.73 -6.50 7.95
CA GLN A 39 6.60 -6.97 9.34
C GLN A 39 7.12 -5.92 10.32
N ASN A 40 8.35 -5.44 10.12
CA ASN A 40 8.95 -4.38 10.95
C ASN A 40 8.08 -3.12 10.93
N ARG A 41 7.60 -2.71 9.76
CA ARG A 41 6.72 -1.55 9.63
C ARG A 41 5.39 -1.71 10.35
N LYS A 42 4.80 -2.91 10.33
CA LYS A 42 3.52 -3.20 10.99
C LYS A 42 3.63 -3.12 12.51
N LEU A 43 4.78 -3.53 13.09
CA LEU A 43 5.04 -3.39 14.52
C LEU A 43 5.04 -1.93 14.99
N CYS A 44 5.42 -1.00 14.11
CA CYS A 44 5.49 0.43 14.41
C CYS A 44 4.24 1.21 13.92
N SER A 45 3.16 0.54 13.50
CA SER A 45 2.01 1.21 12.88
C SER A 45 0.69 0.88 13.59
N ASN A 46 -0.05 1.93 13.95
CA ASN A 46 -1.45 1.83 14.38
C ASN A 46 -2.45 2.20 13.26
N SER A 47 -1.96 2.41 12.03
CA SER A 47 -2.79 2.82 10.89
C SER A 47 -3.32 1.62 10.12
N GLN A 48 -4.55 1.72 9.60
CA GLN A 48 -5.09 0.74 8.66
C GLN A 48 -4.34 0.71 7.31
N TRP A 49 -3.59 1.77 7.00
CA TRP A 49 -2.86 1.93 5.76
C TRP A 49 -1.41 1.47 5.91
N VAL A 50 -0.91 0.75 4.90
CA VAL A 50 0.48 0.27 4.91
C VAL A 50 1.44 1.46 4.83
N LEU A 51 1.20 2.37 3.89
CA LEU A 51 1.93 3.62 3.76
C LEU A 51 1.09 4.73 4.38
N LEU A 52 1.67 5.50 5.30
CA LEU A 52 1.05 6.71 5.77
C LEU A 52 1.17 7.75 4.66
N SER A 53 0.07 8.41 4.32
CA SER A 53 0.20 9.70 3.64
C SER A 53 0.68 10.70 4.68
N PRO A 54 1.69 11.53 4.40
CA PRO A 54 1.87 12.74 5.18
C PRO A 54 0.60 13.56 4.96
N THR A 55 -0.30 13.54 5.94
CA THR A 55 -1.42 14.48 5.97
C THR A 55 -0.78 15.86 5.95
N ASP A 56 -0.95 16.56 4.83
CA ASP A 56 -0.60 17.97 4.61
C ASP A 56 0.79 18.35 4.02
N ASN A 57 1.52 17.43 3.37
CA ASN A 57 2.69 17.82 2.53
C ASN A 57 2.46 17.61 1.03
N SER A 58 1.20 17.52 0.59
CA SER A 58 0.88 17.66 -0.84
C SER A 58 1.04 19.13 -1.25
N GLN A 59 2.28 19.61 -1.25
CA GLN A 59 2.67 20.79 -2.00
C GLN A 59 2.67 20.41 -3.48
N HIS A 60 1.49 20.16 -4.03
CA HIS A 60 1.30 20.33 -5.45
C HIS A 60 1.55 21.81 -5.70
N ILE A 61 2.68 22.13 -6.32
CA ILE A 61 2.94 23.48 -6.77
C ILE A 61 1.92 23.73 -7.89
N SER A 62 0.88 24.50 -7.60
CA SER A 62 -0.06 24.93 -8.63
C SER A 62 0.73 25.77 -9.63
N HIS A 63 0.87 25.29 -10.87
CA HIS A 63 1.42 26.12 -11.93
C HIS A 63 0.33 27.15 -12.28
N SER A 64 0.39 28.33 -11.67
CA SER A 64 -0.43 29.46 -12.11
C SER A 64 0.11 29.92 -13.47
N THR A 65 -0.60 29.62 -14.54
CA THR A 65 -0.35 30.21 -15.86
C THR A 65 -0.70 31.70 -15.76
N ILE A 66 0.29 32.56 -15.94
CA ILE A 66 0.12 34.02 -16.12
C ILE A 66 -0.46 34.28 -17.51
#